data_AF-A0A2U1KBM2-F1
#
_entry.id   AF-A0A2U1KBM2-F1
#
_cell.length_a   1.000
_cell.length_b   1.000
_cell.length_c   1.000
_cell.angle_alpha   90.00
_cell.angle_beta   90.00
_cell.angle_gamma   90.00
#
_symmetry.space_group_name_H-M   'P 1'
#
loop_
_entity.id
_entity.type
_entity.pdbx_description
1 polymer ?
#
loop_
_entity_poly.entity_id
_entity_poly.type
_entity_poly.pdbx_seq_one_letter_code
_entity_poly.pdbx_strand_id
1 'polypeptide(L)'
;MVTIYEFFEARGRKCGRKGCRGLRKGVEFDIQLESEESVKYNEFLGLGGKRWVDFDDHVVVPLEFGEGGCKEELEAELRKMAPVNGRTVLVFREKCGCPKGRLEVWGAKRVRRIKK
;
A
#
# COMPACT_ATOMS: atom_id res chain seq x y z
N MET A 1 32.16 33.25 -14.84
CA MET A 1 31.13 33.60 -13.84
C MET A 1 30.01 32.59 -13.95
N VAL A 2 29.90 31.69 -12.97
CA VAL A 2 28.89 30.63 -12.95
C VAL A 2 27.65 31.18 -12.26
N THR A 3 26.59 31.48 -13.00
CA THR A 3 25.29 31.83 -12.42
C THR A 3 24.51 30.55 -12.16
N ILE A 4 24.76 30.00 -10.99
CA ILE A 4 23.87 29.11 -10.25
C ILE A 4 22.62 29.88 -9.81
N TYR A 5 21.56 29.88 -10.60
CA TYR A 5 20.22 30.11 -10.06
C TYR A 5 19.26 29.14 -10.73
N GLU A 6 19.26 27.95 -10.12
CA GLU A 6 18.09 27.10 -9.92
C GLU A 6 16.89 27.48 -10.78
N PHE A 7 16.77 26.80 -11.91
CA PHE A 7 15.48 26.39 -12.45
C PHE A 7 14.80 25.46 -11.42
N PHE A 8 14.54 25.99 -10.22
CA PHE A 8 13.52 25.49 -9.32
C PHE A 8 12.21 25.87 -9.99
N GLU A 9 11.90 25.14 -11.05
CA GLU A 9 10.54 24.96 -11.49
C GLU A 9 9.78 24.66 -10.21
N ALA A 10 8.92 25.59 -9.80
CA ALA A 10 8.02 25.41 -8.69
C ALA A 10 7.01 24.33 -9.10
N ARG A 11 7.48 23.09 -9.26
CA ARG A 11 6.65 21.91 -9.40
C ARG A 11 5.78 21.93 -8.18
N GLY A 12 4.50 22.20 -8.38
CA GLY A 12 3.52 22.16 -7.33
C GLY A 12 3.73 20.89 -6.51
N ARG A 13 3.60 20.99 -5.18
CA ARG A 13 3.77 19.84 -4.27
C ARG A 13 2.88 18.66 -4.66
N LYS A 14 1.80 18.96 -5.38
CA LYS A 14 0.89 18.02 -6.00
C LYS A 14 1.31 17.77 -7.45
N CYS A 15 1.35 16.50 -7.83
CA CYS A 15 1.62 16.09 -9.22
C CYS A 15 0.43 16.29 -10.18
N GLY A 16 -0.61 17.03 -9.77
CA GLY A 16 -1.82 17.27 -10.57
C GLY A 16 -2.85 16.13 -10.60
N ARG A 17 -2.52 14.94 -10.06
CA ARG A 17 -3.45 13.80 -9.96
C ARG A 17 -4.52 14.02 -8.89
N LYS A 18 -5.73 13.50 -9.10
CA LYS A 18 -6.76 13.54 -8.05
C LYS A 18 -6.33 12.62 -6.91
N GLY A 19 -6.66 13.00 -5.68
CA GLY A 19 -6.22 12.26 -4.48
C GLY A 19 -4.73 12.47 -4.10
N CYS A 20 -3.97 13.30 -4.84
CA CYS A 20 -2.60 13.64 -4.46
C CYS A 20 -2.57 14.48 -3.16
N ARG A 21 -1.96 13.92 -2.11
CA ARG A 21 -1.87 14.56 -0.78
C ARG A 21 -0.92 15.77 -0.74
N GLY A 22 0.00 15.89 -1.69
CA GLY A 22 0.94 17.02 -1.77
C GLY A 22 1.89 17.08 -0.58
N LEU A 23 2.43 15.92 -0.18
CA LEU A 23 3.23 15.77 1.03
C LEU A 23 4.48 16.65 1.00
N ARG A 24 4.82 17.20 2.17
CA ARG A 24 5.90 18.19 2.33
C ARG A 24 7.23 17.61 2.81
N LYS A 25 7.23 16.44 3.45
CA LYS A 25 8.35 16.02 4.31
C LYS A 25 8.82 14.56 4.17
N GLY A 26 8.26 13.76 3.27
CA GLY A 26 8.80 12.41 3.08
C GLY A 26 7.93 11.45 2.28
N VAL A 27 8.48 10.25 2.12
CA VAL A 27 7.75 9.05 1.70
C VAL A 27 6.88 8.63 2.88
N GLU A 28 5.58 8.47 2.65
CA GLU A 28 4.64 7.95 3.65
C GLU A 28 4.21 6.53 3.28
N PHE A 29 3.70 5.82 4.28
CA PHE A 29 3.04 4.54 4.09
C PHE A 29 1.77 4.49 4.93
N ASP A 30 0.72 3.85 4.42
CA ASP A 30 -0.46 3.50 5.22
C ASP A 30 -0.46 1.98 5.47
N ILE A 31 -0.82 1.58 6.69
CA ILE A 31 -1.09 0.19 7.05
C ILE A 31 -2.60 0.05 7.25
N GLN A 32 -3.23 -0.83 6.49
CA GLN A 32 -4.66 -1.13 6.61
C GLN A 32 -4.82 -2.55 7.14
N LEU A 33 -5.65 -2.71 8.17
CA LEU A 33 -6.02 -4.01 8.72
C LEU A 33 -7.43 -4.33 8.25
N GLU A 34 -7.55 -5.32 7.37
CA GLU A 34 -8.85 -5.81 6.90
C GLU A 34 -9.21 -7.08 7.66
N SER A 35 -10.26 -7.02 8.46
CA SER A 35 -10.83 -8.18 9.15
C SER A 35 -11.44 -9.17 8.16
N GLU A 36 -11.72 -10.40 8.62
CA GLU A 36 -12.39 -11.44 7.83
C GLU A 36 -13.70 -10.92 7.18
N GLU A 37 -14.45 -10.09 7.91
CA GLU A 37 -15.71 -9.51 7.42
C GLU A 37 -15.47 -8.50 6.30
N SER A 38 -14.50 -7.60 6.45
CA SER A 38 -14.14 -6.62 5.42
C SER A 38 -13.62 -7.29 4.14
N VAL A 39 -12.80 -8.33 4.28
CA VAL A 39 -12.28 -9.09 3.13
C VAL A 39 -13.41 -9.77 2.37
N LYS A 40 -14.32 -10.45 3.07
CA LYS A 40 -15.49 -11.08 2.43
C LYS A 40 -16.43 -10.07 1.79
N TYR A 41 -16.64 -8.93 2.44
CA TYR A 41 -17.46 -7.86 1.91
C TYR A 41 -16.86 -7.27 0.63
N ASN A 42 -15.55 -7.01 0.62
CA ASN A 42 -14.84 -6.54 -0.57
C ASN A 42 -14.82 -7.58 -1.70
N GLU A 43 -14.71 -8.87 -1.38
CA GLU A 43 -14.84 -9.96 -2.36
C GLU A 43 -16.25 -10.01 -2.94
N PHE A 44 -17.28 -9.92 -2.10
CA PHE A 44 -18.69 -9.88 -2.50
C PHE A 44 -19.02 -8.69 -3.41
N LEU A 45 -18.44 -7.52 -3.12
CA LEU A 45 -18.60 -6.31 -3.95
C LEU A 45 -17.72 -6.31 -5.21
N GLY A 46 -16.91 -7.34 -5.44
CA GLY A 46 -15.98 -7.40 -6.58
C GLY A 46 -14.82 -6.40 -6.48
N LEU A 47 -14.62 -5.78 -5.32
CA LEU A 47 -13.52 -4.84 -5.02
C LEU A 47 -12.21 -5.56 -4.65
N GLY A 48 -12.23 -6.89 -4.56
CA GLY A 48 -11.08 -7.75 -4.23
C GLY A 48 -10.16 -8.11 -5.40
N GLY A 49 -10.24 -7.43 -6.54
CA GLY A 49 -9.50 -7.77 -7.76
C GLY A 49 -7.96 -7.72 -7.62
N LYS A 50 -7.26 -8.56 -8.40
CA LYS A 50 -5.78 -8.70 -8.46
C LYS A 50 -5.03 -7.44 -8.88
N ARG A 51 -5.74 -6.42 -9.36
CA ARG A 51 -5.21 -5.11 -9.73
C ARG A 51 -5.97 -4.11 -8.88
N TRP A 52 -5.30 -3.61 -7.84
CA TRP A 52 -5.88 -2.55 -7.03
C TRP A 52 -5.78 -1.27 -7.83
N VAL A 53 -6.95 -0.77 -8.18
CA VAL A 53 -7.13 0.50 -8.83
C VAL A 53 -7.57 1.44 -7.71
N ASP A 54 -6.69 2.36 -7.30
CA ASP A 54 -7.12 3.39 -6.35
C ASP A 54 -8.28 4.19 -6.95
N PHE A 55 -8.97 5.00 -6.13
CA PHE A 55 -10.15 5.80 -6.50
C PHE A 55 -10.04 6.64 -7.80
N ASP A 56 -8.87 6.74 -8.44
CA ASP A 56 -8.58 7.55 -9.62
C ASP A 56 -7.90 6.76 -10.77
N ASP A 57 -8.21 5.48 -10.92
CA ASP A 57 -7.69 4.62 -12.00
C ASP A 57 -6.17 4.34 -11.95
N HIS A 58 -5.53 4.65 -10.82
CA HIS A 58 -4.09 4.43 -10.67
C HIS A 58 -3.80 2.95 -10.46
N VAL A 59 -3.00 2.39 -11.37
CA VAL A 59 -2.52 1.02 -11.27
C VAL A 59 -1.50 0.97 -10.14
N VAL A 60 -1.92 0.50 -8.97
CA VAL A 60 -0.98 0.18 -7.91
C VAL A 60 -0.43 -1.21 -8.18
N VAL A 61 0.87 -1.27 -8.45
CA VAL A 61 1.56 -2.53 -8.69
C VAL A 61 1.92 -3.20 -7.36
N PRO A 62 1.97 -4.54 -7.31
CA PRO A 62 2.56 -5.26 -6.19
C PRO A 62 3.97 -4.72 -5.93
N LEU A 63 4.32 -4.51 -4.66
CA LEU A 63 5.63 -3.99 -4.33
C LEU A 63 6.70 -5.05 -4.62
N GLU A 64 7.61 -4.71 -5.54
CA GLU A 64 8.79 -5.52 -5.82
C GLU A 64 9.93 -5.11 -4.88
N PHE A 65 10.58 -6.10 -4.29
CA PHE A 65 11.80 -5.91 -3.48
C PHE A 65 12.98 -6.41 -4.30
N GLY A 66 14.08 -5.66 -4.32
CA GLY A 66 15.32 -6.10 -4.96
C GLY A 66 15.95 -7.31 -4.25
N GLU A 67 16.79 -8.05 -4.96
CA GLU A 67 17.59 -9.15 -4.40
C GLU A 67 18.48 -8.60 -3.27
N GLY A 68 18.20 -9.03 -2.03
CA GLY A 68 18.93 -8.59 -0.82
C GLY A 68 18.15 -7.70 0.16
N GLY A 69 16.85 -7.48 -0.04
CA GLY A 69 16.03 -6.69 0.89
C GLY A 69 15.43 -7.48 2.07
N CYS A 70 15.11 -6.77 3.16
CA CYS A 70 14.36 -7.24 4.35
C CYS A 70 12.88 -7.56 4.05
N LYS A 71 12.57 -8.12 2.88
CA LYS A 71 11.20 -8.44 2.46
C LYS A 71 10.56 -9.41 3.44
N GLU A 72 11.27 -10.48 3.78
CA GLU A 72 10.79 -11.52 4.69
C GLU A 72 10.50 -10.97 6.10
N GLU A 73 11.38 -10.12 6.63
CA GLU A 73 11.20 -9.48 7.94
C GLU A 73 9.98 -8.54 7.94
N LEU A 74 9.82 -7.74 6.89
CA LEU A 74 8.67 -6.85 6.75
C LEU A 74 7.36 -7.65 6.59
N GLU A 75 7.36 -8.72 5.81
CA GLU A 75 6.23 -9.63 5.69
C GLU A 75 5.89 -10.28 7.04
N ALA A 76 6.89 -10.66 7.83
CA ALA A 76 6.71 -11.22 9.16
C ALA A 76 6.08 -10.21 10.14
N GLU A 77 6.53 -8.95 10.13
CA GLU A 77 5.95 -7.88 10.96
C GLU A 77 4.49 -7.56 10.54
N LEU A 78 4.22 -7.47 9.23
CA LEU A 78 2.86 -7.29 8.71
C LEU A 78 1.94 -8.45 9.07
N ARG A 79 2.46 -9.68 9.08
CA ARG A 79 1.71 -10.87 9.49
C ARG A 79 1.38 -10.88 10.98
N LYS A 80 2.25 -10.34 11.84
CA LYS A 80 1.97 -10.19 13.28
C LYS A 80 0.85 -9.18 13.53
N MET A 81 0.78 -8.12 12.72
CA MET A 81 -0.30 -7.13 12.78
C MET A 81 -1.61 -7.64 12.16
N ALA A 82 -1.55 -8.66 11.29
CA ALA A 82 -2.70 -9.11 10.54
C ALA A 82 -3.76 -9.77 11.43
N PRO A 83 -5.03 -9.34 11.32
CA PRO A 83 -6.12 -9.96 12.06
C PRO A 83 -6.32 -11.42 11.61
N VAL A 84 -6.83 -12.24 12.52
CA VAL A 84 -7.12 -13.66 12.26
C VAL A 84 -8.11 -13.80 11.11
N ASN A 85 -7.81 -14.65 10.12
CA ASN A 85 -8.55 -14.79 8.85
C ASN A 85 -8.71 -13.51 8.01
N GLY A 86 -8.06 -12.42 8.39
CA GLY A 86 -8.03 -11.19 7.63
C GLY A 86 -6.70 -10.99 6.92
N ARG A 87 -6.45 -9.77 6.47
CA ARG A 87 -5.20 -9.38 5.82
C ARG A 87 -4.72 -8.01 6.29
N THR A 88 -3.40 -7.83 6.30
CA THR A 88 -2.76 -6.53 6.41
C THR A 88 -2.35 -6.07 5.02
N VAL A 89 -2.60 -4.81 4.72
CA VAL A 89 -2.21 -4.17 3.46
C VAL A 89 -1.33 -2.98 3.77
N LEU A 90 -0.10 -3.02 3.28
CA LEU A 90 0.82 -1.90 3.32
C LEU A 90 0.77 -1.16 1.98
N VAL A 91 0.49 0.14 2.00
CA VAL A 91 0.45 1.00 0.82
C VAL A 91 1.61 1.99 0.89
N PHE A 92 2.56 1.88 -0.04
CA PHE A 92 3.68 2.81 -0.18
C PHE A 92 3.25 4.02 -0.98
N ARG A 93 3.56 5.23 -0.51
CA ARG A 93 3.28 6.48 -1.21
C ARG A 93 4.54 7.13 -1.75
N GLU A 94 4.44 7.76 -2.90
CA GLU A 94 5.46 8.66 -3.44
C GLU A 94 5.62 9.90 -2.55
N LYS A 95 6.70 10.67 -2.76
CA LYS A 95 6.92 11.94 -2.05
C LYS A 95 5.81 12.98 -2.26
N CYS A 96 5.03 12.87 -3.33
CA CYS A 96 3.85 13.70 -3.56
C CYS A 96 2.60 13.16 -2.84
N GLY A 97 2.65 11.96 -2.26
CA GLY A 97 1.56 11.30 -1.55
C GLY A 97 0.66 10.40 -2.40
N CYS A 98 1.00 10.19 -3.68
CA CYS A 98 0.29 9.22 -4.53
C CYS A 98 0.68 7.78 -4.16
N PRO A 99 -0.25 6.81 -4.20
CA PRO A 99 0.09 5.41 -3.99
C PRO A 99 1.00 4.91 -5.12
N LYS A 100 2.10 4.26 -4.75
CA LYS A 100 3.15 3.75 -5.65
C LYS A 100 3.14 2.23 -5.75
N GLY A 101 2.97 1.57 -4.62
CA GLY A 101 3.02 0.11 -4.55
C GLY A 101 2.30 -0.40 -3.30
N ARG A 102 1.95 -1.68 -3.33
CA ARG A 102 1.19 -2.33 -2.25
C ARG A 102 1.76 -3.70 -1.92
N LEU A 103 1.79 -4.03 -0.64
CA LEU A 103 2.15 -5.37 -0.14
C LEU A 103 0.99 -5.90 0.70
N GLU A 104 0.44 -7.04 0.30
CA GLU A 104 -0.65 -7.71 0.99
C GLU A 104 -0.13 -8.95 1.71
N VAL A 105 -0.43 -9.06 3.01
CA VAL A 105 -0.02 -10.20 3.83
C VAL A 105 -1.24 -10.74 4.56
N TRP A 106 -1.52 -12.03 4.34
CA TRP A 106 -2.62 -12.72 5.01
C TRP A 106 -2.25 -13.04 6.46
N GLY A 107 -3.22 -12.83 7.35
CA GLY A 107 -3.09 -13.19 8.75
C GLY A 107 -3.19 -14.70 8.98
N ALA A 108 -3.03 -15.09 10.24
CA ALA A 108 -3.16 -16.49 10.62
C ALA A 108 -4.58 -17.00 10.31
N LYS A 109 -4.66 -18.12 9.59
CA LYS A 109 -5.93 -18.77 9.29
C LYS A 109 -6.40 -19.57 10.50
N ARG A 110 -7.61 -19.32 11.00
CA ARG A 110 -8.24 -20.17 12.01
C ARG A 110 -8.50 -21.54 11.38
N VAL A 111 -7.82 -22.55 11.89
CA VAL A 111 -8.17 -23.94 11.63
C VAL A 111 -9.51 -24.20 12.31
N ARG A 112 -10.60 -24.27 11.53
CA ARG A 112 -11.89 -24.70 12.06
C ARG A 112 -11.74 -26.16 12.49
N ARG A 113 -11.76 -26.43 13.80
CA ARG A 113 -11.92 -27.81 14.31
C ARG A 113 -13.27 -28.31 13.81
N ILE A 114 -13.26 -29.19 12.81
CA ILE A 114 -14.43 -29.98 12.45
C ILE A 114 -14.70 -30.90 13.64
N LYS A 115 -15.84 -30.74 14.31
CA LYS A 115 -16.31 -31.74 15.28
C LYS A 115 -16.63 -33.01 14.48
N LYS A 116 -15.94 -34.10 14.81
CA LYS A 116 -16.22 -35.45 14.32
C LYS A 116 -17.53 -35.96 14.92
#